data_AF-A0A6L2R4C2-F1
#
_entry.id   AF-A0A6L2R4C2-F1
#
_cell.length_a   1.000
_cell.length_b   1.000
_cell.length_c   1.000
_cell.angle_alpha   90.00
_cell.angle_beta   90.00
_cell.angle_gamma   90.00
#
_symmetry.space_group_name_H-M   'P 1'
#
loop_
_entity.id
_entity.type
_entity.pdbx_description
1 polymer ?
#
loop_
_entity_poly.entity_id
_entity_poly.type
_entity_poly.pdbx_seq_one_letter_code
_entity_poly.pdbx_strand_id
1 'polypeptide(L)'
;MEYAMKLLPIFLTLVLAGGCTSTSKQTSEQETRVETAQTTQGSRSVESEKVQQSAKTDKKTAKADVKPTKGAKTEAAIRAELEATGRNLVGQAARTLRPSKSEKNVKKVGNAWVASYLEVDIATVSTQMHVGSASGRYVGTVVYHEKVYECRGASKQAALSALCNHTHNRSINEMIYYDGKIWHM
;
A
#
# COMPACT_ATOMS: atom_id res chain seq x y z
N MET A 1 -5.31 60.48 12.03
CA MET A 1 -3.99 61.14 11.87
C MET A 1 -2.97 60.04 11.65
N GLU A 2 -2.58 59.83 10.40
CA GLU A 2 -1.42 59.02 10.04
C GLU A 2 -0.12 59.77 10.32
N TYR A 3 0.99 59.05 10.45
CA TYR A 3 2.36 59.33 9.97
C TYR A 3 3.31 58.34 10.68
N ALA A 4 4.40 57.83 10.10
CA ALA A 4 4.65 57.39 8.72
C ALA A 4 5.88 56.46 8.77
N MET A 5 5.88 55.42 7.93
CA MET A 5 6.97 54.46 7.84
C MET A 5 8.22 55.09 7.20
N LYS A 6 9.36 55.12 7.90
CA LYS A 6 10.65 55.52 7.32
C LYS A 6 11.49 54.30 6.97
N LEU A 7 11.33 53.84 5.73
CA LEU A 7 12.30 52.99 5.04
C LEU A 7 13.50 53.84 4.60
N LEU A 8 14.71 53.29 4.73
CA LEU A 8 15.95 53.86 4.20
C LEU A 8 16.54 52.87 3.17
N PRO A 9 16.55 53.20 1.87
CA PRO A 9 17.18 52.36 0.85
C PRO A 9 18.68 52.68 0.74
N ILE A 10 19.52 51.66 0.78
CA ILE A 10 20.93 51.77 0.36
C ILE A 10 21.04 51.21 -1.06
N PHE A 11 21.15 52.11 -2.03
CA PHE A 11 21.59 51.79 -3.39
C PHE A 11 23.10 51.99 -3.49
N LEU A 12 23.83 51.02 -4.04
CA LEU A 12 25.06 51.29 -4.78
C LEU A 12 25.22 50.30 -5.94
N THR A 13 25.56 50.86 -7.09
CA THR A 13 25.63 50.25 -8.44
C THR A 13 26.96 49.52 -8.68
N LEU A 14 26.96 48.31 -9.27
CA LEU A 14 27.15 48.00 -10.71
C LEU A 14 28.57 48.24 -11.26
N VAL A 15 29.11 47.28 -12.05
CA VAL A 15 30.22 47.31 -13.07
C VAL A 15 30.96 45.94 -13.00
N LEU A 16 31.29 45.19 -14.07
CA LEU A 16 30.95 45.24 -15.51
C LEU A 16 31.09 43.83 -16.16
N ALA A 17 30.42 43.65 -17.30
CA ALA A 17 30.73 42.81 -18.48
C ALA A 17 31.67 41.58 -18.42
N GLY A 18 31.17 40.47 -18.98
CA GLY A 18 31.98 39.34 -19.49
C GLY A 18 31.07 38.29 -20.12
N GLY A 19 30.97 38.23 -21.45
CA GLY A 19 30.07 37.31 -22.15
C GLY A 19 30.74 36.56 -23.30
N CYS A 20 30.10 35.47 -23.73
CA CYS A 20 30.14 34.98 -25.12
C CYS A 20 28.91 34.12 -25.40
N THR A 21 28.44 34.19 -26.64
CA THR A 21 27.20 33.58 -27.11
C THR A 21 27.48 32.28 -27.86
N SER A 22 26.52 31.35 -27.84
CA SER A 22 26.42 30.30 -28.86
C SER A 22 24.99 30.22 -29.36
N THR A 23 24.77 30.80 -30.53
CA THR A 23 23.48 30.82 -31.25
C THR A 23 23.27 29.50 -31.97
N SER A 24 22.08 28.91 -31.81
CA SER A 24 21.52 27.96 -32.77
C SER A 24 20.03 28.24 -32.92
N LYS A 25 19.66 28.95 -34.00
CA LYS A 25 18.27 29.03 -34.47
C LYS A 25 18.03 27.83 -35.39
N GLN A 26 16.87 27.19 -35.29
CA GLN A 26 16.07 27.04 -36.51
C GLN A 26 14.56 27.04 -36.20
N THR A 27 13.85 27.80 -37.01
CA THR A 27 12.40 27.99 -37.01
C THR A 27 11.74 26.99 -37.97
N SER A 28 10.55 26.48 -37.63
CA SER A 28 9.44 26.42 -38.59
C SER A 28 8.11 26.35 -37.85
N GLU A 29 7.15 27.13 -38.34
CA GLU A 29 5.72 27.05 -37.97
C GLU A 29 5.01 26.03 -38.89
N GLN A 30 3.67 26.01 -38.79
CA GLN A 30 2.68 25.23 -39.56
C GLN A 30 2.48 23.76 -39.17
N GLU A 31 1.31 23.14 -39.39
CA GLU A 31 -0.10 23.61 -39.42
C GLU A 31 -1.00 22.35 -39.41
N THR A 32 -2.22 22.48 -38.88
CA THR A 32 -3.43 21.64 -39.10
C THR A 32 -3.34 20.44 -40.07
N ARG A 33 -3.68 19.23 -39.60
CA ARG A 33 -4.74 18.38 -40.22
C ARG A 33 -5.25 17.27 -39.29
N VAL A 34 -6.58 17.19 -39.17
CA VAL A 34 -7.31 16.02 -38.68
C VAL A 34 -7.50 15.08 -39.88
N GLU A 35 -7.26 13.77 -39.73
CA GLU A 35 -7.89 12.79 -40.61
C GLU A 35 -8.25 11.49 -39.87
N THR A 36 -9.50 11.07 -40.10
CA THR A 36 -10.18 9.88 -39.57
C THR A 36 -10.21 8.80 -40.66
N ALA A 37 -10.69 7.60 -40.31
CA ALA A 37 -11.05 6.45 -41.16
C ALA A 37 -9.92 5.42 -41.34
N GLN A 38 -10.02 4.17 -40.84
CA GLN A 38 -11.02 3.09 -41.05
C GLN A 38 -10.74 2.25 -42.31
N THR A 39 -11.44 1.09 -42.37
CA THR A 39 -11.67 0.23 -43.56
C THR A 39 -10.75 -1.00 -43.58
N THR A 40 -11.06 -2.06 -42.79
CA THR A 40 -11.88 -3.27 -43.14
C THR A 40 -11.10 -4.30 -43.97
N GLN A 41 -11.41 -5.60 -44.09
CA GLN A 41 -12.49 -6.55 -43.71
C GLN A 41 -11.83 -7.96 -43.79
N GLY A 42 -12.41 -9.10 -43.40
CA GLY A 42 -13.71 -9.41 -42.80
C GLY A 42 -13.88 -10.93 -42.58
N SER A 43 -14.81 -11.26 -41.69
CA SER A 43 -15.69 -12.45 -41.61
C SER A 43 -15.44 -13.71 -42.49
N ARG A 44 -15.50 -14.89 -41.84
CA ARG A 44 -16.61 -15.86 -42.06
C ARG A 44 -16.74 -16.92 -40.95
N SER A 45 -17.96 -17.21 -40.51
CA SER A 45 -18.30 -18.35 -39.66
C SER A 45 -18.58 -19.61 -40.48
N VAL A 46 -18.37 -20.82 -39.91
CA VAL A 46 -19.20 -22.02 -40.18
C VAL A 46 -19.36 -22.84 -38.88
N GLU A 47 -20.55 -23.42 -38.74
CA GLU A 47 -21.08 -24.29 -37.67
C GLU A 47 -20.63 -25.77 -37.80
N SER A 48 -21.02 -26.62 -36.83
CA SER A 48 -21.18 -28.09 -36.91
C SER A 48 -19.90 -28.97 -36.82
N GLU A 49 -19.90 -30.18 -36.23
CA GLU A 49 -21.00 -30.92 -35.56
C GLU A 49 -20.54 -31.90 -34.45
N LYS A 50 -21.54 -32.42 -33.76
CA LYS A 50 -21.58 -33.34 -32.61
C LYS A 50 -21.23 -34.80 -32.93
N VAL A 51 -20.38 -35.44 -32.11
CA VAL A 51 -20.41 -36.90 -31.84
C VAL A 51 -20.32 -37.14 -30.32
N GLN A 52 -20.86 -38.27 -29.86
CA GLN A 52 -21.41 -38.47 -28.51
C GLN A 52 -21.03 -39.86 -27.95
N GLN A 53 -21.01 -40.02 -26.61
CA GLN A 53 -20.80 -41.28 -25.84
C GLN A 53 -19.40 -41.93 -25.98
N SER A 54 -18.84 -42.67 -25.01
CA SER A 54 -19.17 -42.98 -23.60
C SER A 54 -17.84 -43.18 -22.81
N ALA A 55 -17.71 -43.60 -21.55
CA ALA A 55 -18.61 -44.19 -20.55
C ALA A 55 -18.09 -43.88 -19.10
N LYS A 56 -18.68 -44.52 -18.07
CA LYS A 56 -18.27 -44.42 -16.65
C LYS A 56 -17.05 -45.28 -16.32
N THR A 57 -16.26 -44.90 -15.31
CA THR A 57 -16.05 -45.71 -14.08
C THR A 57 -15.34 -44.86 -13.00
N ASP A 58 -15.91 -44.87 -11.79
CA ASP A 58 -15.46 -44.14 -10.63
C ASP A 58 -14.16 -44.69 -10.01
N LYS A 59 -13.27 -43.81 -9.51
CA LYS A 59 -12.33 -44.19 -8.44
C LYS A 59 -12.02 -43.07 -7.45
N LYS A 60 -13.06 -42.75 -6.65
CA LYS A 60 -12.98 -42.56 -5.19
C LYS A 60 -11.72 -41.84 -4.66
N THR A 61 -11.69 -40.51 -4.77
CA THR A 61 -10.93 -39.69 -3.82
C THR A 61 -11.63 -39.77 -2.48
N ALA A 62 -11.10 -40.58 -1.56
CA ALA A 62 -11.66 -40.71 -0.22
C ALA A 62 -11.38 -39.45 0.61
N LYS A 63 -12.22 -38.42 0.47
CA LYS A 63 -12.43 -37.47 1.56
C LYS A 63 -13.07 -38.25 2.69
N ALA A 64 -12.35 -38.41 3.80
CA ALA A 64 -12.94 -38.92 5.02
C ALA A 64 -13.91 -37.85 5.55
N ASP A 65 -15.21 -38.10 5.41
CA ASP A 65 -16.24 -37.33 6.09
C ASP A 65 -16.12 -37.54 7.60
N VAL A 66 -15.25 -36.74 8.23
CA VAL A 66 -15.23 -36.56 9.68
C VAL A 66 -16.51 -35.81 10.03
N LYS A 67 -17.57 -36.58 10.28
CA LYS A 67 -18.86 -36.10 10.79
C LYS A 67 -18.60 -35.10 11.93
N PRO A 68 -19.11 -33.86 11.88
CA PRO A 68 -18.82 -32.85 12.89
C PRO A 68 -19.16 -33.36 14.29
N THR A 69 -18.17 -33.38 15.17
CA THR A 69 -18.39 -33.62 16.61
C THR A 69 -19.36 -32.55 17.09
N LYS A 70 -20.50 -32.98 17.66
CA LYS A 70 -21.62 -32.09 18.01
C LYS A 70 -21.17 -31.00 18.99
N GLY A 71 -20.92 -29.79 18.48
CA GLY A 71 -20.36 -28.65 19.24
C GLY A 71 -19.04 -28.07 18.71
N ALA A 72 -18.38 -28.71 17.74
CA ALA A 72 -17.20 -28.15 17.08
C ALA A 72 -17.59 -27.11 16.01
N LYS A 73 -16.85 -26.00 15.93
CA LYS A 73 -17.00 -25.00 14.86
C LYS A 73 -16.58 -25.59 13.52
N THR A 74 -17.23 -25.17 12.43
CA THR A 74 -16.81 -25.53 11.07
C THR A 74 -15.52 -24.79 10.70
N GLU A 75 -14.71 -25.35 9.78
CA GLU A 75 -13.50 -24.69 9.28
C GLU A 75 -13.81 -23.29 8.70
N ALA A 76 -14.94 -23.13 8.02
CA ALA A 76 -15.40 -21.84 7.51
C ALA A 76 -15.70 -20.83 8.63
N ALA A 77 -16.31 -21.25 9.74
CA ALA A 77 -16.52 -20.38 10.90
C ALA A 77 -15.20 -20.00 11.57
N ILE A 78 -14.26 -20.95 11.71
CA ILE A 78 -12.93 -20.69 12.29
C ILE A 78 -12.13 -19.69 11.43
N ARG A 79 -12.26 -19.78 10.08
CA ARG A 79 -11.69 -18.81 9.13
C ARG A 79 -12.35 -17.42 9.23
N ALA A 80 -13.66 -17.34 9.39
CA ALA A 80 -14.35 -16.06 9.60
C ALA A 80 -13.94 -15.40 10.94
N GLU A 81 -13.72 -16.20 11.98
CA GLU A 81 -13.16 -15.73 13.25
C GLU A 81 -11.71 -15.27 13.12
N LEU A 82 -10.88 -15.94 12.31
CA LEU A 82 -9.52 -15.49 12.01
C LEU A 82 -9.52 -14.08 11.41
N GLU A 83 -10.37 -13.84 10.41
CA GLU A 83 -10.48 -12.51 9.79
C GLU A 83 -10.93 -11.44 10.79
N ALA A 84 -11.90 -11.76 11.65
CA ALA A 84 -12.36 -10.83 12.68
C ALA A 84 -11.27 -10.53 13.72
N THR A 85 -10.54 -11.55 14.16
CA THR A 85 -9.39 -11.42 15.07
C THR A 85 -8.27 -10.61 14.42
N GLY A 86 -7.92 -10.88 13.16
CA GLY A 86 -6.92 -10.14 12.40
C GLY A 86 -7.27 -8.65 12.24
N ARG A 87 -8.53 -8.33 11.90
CA ARG A 87 -8.99 -6.92 11.84
C ARG A 87 -8.91 -6.23 13.22
N ASN A 88 -9.22 -6.93 14.31
CA ASN A 88 -9.11 -6.40 15.66
C ASN A 88 -7.64 -6.14 16.05
N LEU A 89 -6.77 -7.14 15.85
CA LEU A 89 -5.31 -7.08 16.03
C LEU A 89 -4.71 -5.87 15.32
N VAL A 90 -4.99 -5.70 14.02
CA VAL A 90 -4.45 -4.58 13.24
C VAL A 90 -5.03 -3.23 13.72
N GLY A 91 -6.30 -3.20 14.15
CA GLY A 91 -6.89 -2.04 14.80
C GLY A 91 -6.25 -1.69 16.15
N GLN A 92 -5.76 -2.68 16.91
CA GLN A 92 -4.98 -2.46 18.14
C GLN A 92 -3.58 -1.94 17.81
N ALA A 93 -2.88 -2.57 16.87
CA ALA A 93 -1.59 -2.09 16.37
C ALA A 93 -1.67 -0.61 15.92
N ALA A 94 -2.71 -0.23 15.16
CA ALA A 94 -2.94 1.15 14.74
C ALA A 94 -3.06 2.17 15.89
N ARG A 95 -3.46 1.72 17.10
CA ARG A 95 -3.59 2.56 18.30
C ARG A 95 -2.32 2.58 19.16
N THR A 96 -1.51 1.53 19.12
CA THR A 96 -0.30 1.37 19.94
C THR A 96 1.01 1.67 19.19
N LEU A 97 0.96 1.82 17.86
CA LEU A 97 2.12 2.01 17.00
C LEU A 97 2.96 3.24 17.38
N ARG A 98 4.28 3.03 17.51
CA ARG A 98 5.27 4.08 17.78
C ARG A 98 6.46 3.93 16.82
N PRO A 99 7.07 5.04 16.33
CA PRO A 99 6.64 6.43 16.49
C PRO A 99 5.34 6.74 15.75
N SER A 100 4.50 7.60 16.33
CA SER A 100 3.17 7.96 15.81
C SER A 100 3.18 9.36 15.20
N LYS A 101 2.11 9.73 14.47
CA LYS A 101 1.97 11.06 13.84
C LYS A 101 2.06 12.22 14.83
N SER A 102 1.57 12.03 16.05
CA SER A 102 1.64 12.98 17.17
C SER A 102 3.00 13.00 17.87
N GLU A 103 3.67 11.84 17.97
CA GLU A 103 4.98 11.68 18.62
C GLU A 103 6.00 11.10 17.62
N LYS A 104 6.44 11.97 16.70
CA LYS A 104 7.42 11.64 15.67
C LYS A 104 8.81 11.42 16.27
N ASN A 105 9.55 10.42 15.79
CA ASN A 105 10.96 10.23 16.14
C ASN A 105 11.83 11.21 15.34
N VAL A 106 12.66 12.02 16.00
CA VAL A 106 13.49 13.04 15.32
C VAL A 106 14.98 12.71 15.42
N LYS A 107 15.66 12.60 14.28
CA LYS A 107 17.09 12.29 14.17
C LYS A 107 17.80 13.28 13.23
N LYS A 108 19.10 13.49 13.44
CA LYS A 108 19.94 14.23 12.49
C LYS A 108 20.50 13.25 11.46
N VAL A 109 20.37 13.56 10.17
CA VAL A 109 20.83 12.75 9.05
C VAL A 109 21.62 13.66 8.11
N GLY A 110 22.94 13.51 8.10
CA GLY A 110 23.85 14.43 7.40
C GLY A 110 23.71 15.87 7.91
N ASN A 111 23.42 16.80 7.00
CA ASN A 111 23.19 18.22 7.30
C ASN A 111 21.73 18.54 7.67
N ALA A 112 20.80 17.58 7.60
CA ALA A 112 19.37 17.79 7.84
C ALA A 112 18.89 17.11 9.12
N TRP A 113 17.70 17.49 9.57
CA TRP A 113 16.90 16.76 10.56
C TRP A 113 15.75 16.04 9.85
N VAL A 114 15.48 14.82 10.29
CA VAL A 114 14.40 13.97 9.80
C VAL A 114 13.49 13.64 10.98
N ALA A 115 12.22 14.00 10.88
CA ALA A 115 11.17 13.51 11.75
C ALA A 115 10.44 12.36 11.04
N SER A 116 10.31 11.22 11.70
CA SER A 116 9.67 10.02 11.14
C SER A 116 8.54 9.49 12.03
N TYR A 117 7.54 8.92 11.38
CA TYR A 117 6.43 8.22 12.03
C TYR A 117 5.88 7.13 11.14
N LEU A 118 5.04 6.28 11.73
CA LEU A 118 4.38 5.16 11.07
C LEU A 118 2.85 5.33 11.14
N GLU A 119 2.14 4.83 10.13
CA GLU A 119 0.68 4.63 10.17
C GLU A 119 0.35 3.21 9.67
N VAL A 120 -0.52 2.49 10.35
CA VAL A 120 -1.04 1.19 9.87
C VAL A 120 -1.97 1.40 8.69
N ASP A 121 -1.76 0.69 7.59
CA ASP A 121 -2.68 0.64 6.46
C ASP A 121 -3.73 -0.46 6.65
N ILE A 122 -4.81 -0.11 7.36
CA ILE A 122 -5.93 -1.01 7.67
C ILE A 122 -6.66 -1.57 6.42
N ALA A 123 -6.42 -1.02 5.22
CA ALA A 123 -6.97 -1.55 3.98
C ALA A 123 -6.18 -2.75 3.42
N THR A 124 -4.98 -3.02 3.94
CA THR A 124 -4.08 -4.08 3.46
C THR A 124 -4.18 -5.39 4.24
N VAL A 125 -5.09 -5.48 5.21
CA VAL A 125 -5.23 -6.66 6.08
C VAL A 125 -5.66 -7.87 5.27
N SER A 126 -4.83 -8.90 5.31
CA SER A 126 -5.12 -10.22 4.75
C SER A 126 -4.87 -11.28 5.81
N THR A 127 -5.61 -12.39 5.73
CA THR A 127 -5.41 -13.53 6.64
C THR A 127 -5.33 -14.84 5.89
N GLN A 128 -4.44 -15.73 6.31
CA GLN A 128 -4.31 -17.09 5.80
C GLN A 128 -4.42 -18.09 6.95
N MET A 129 -5.06 -19.22 6.72
CA MET A 129 -5.26 -20.27 7.73
C MET A 129 -4.60 -21.56 7.28
N HIS A 130 -3.72 -22.10 8.12
CA HIS A 130 -2.98 -23.33 7.92
C HIS A 130 -3.42 -24.37 8.96
N VAL A 131 -3.46 -25.65 8.59
CA VAL A 131 -3.77 -26.74 9.51
C VAL A 131 -2.63 -26.91 10.51
N GLY A 132 -2.94 -27.00 11.81
CA GLY A 132 -1.96 -27.20 12.86
C GLY A 132 -1.48 -28.66 12.96
N SER A 133 -0.49 -28.90 13.83
CA SER A 133 0.12 -30.23 14.05
C SER A 133 -0.83 -31.27 14.69
N ALA A 134 -1.99 -30.86 15.19
CA ALA A 134 -2.98 -31.72 15.82
C ALA A 134 -4.39 -31.38 15.32
N SER A 135 -5.27 -32.39 15.29
CA SER A 135 -6.64 -32.25 14.78
C SER A 135 -7.42 -31.14 15.50
N GLY A 136 -8.16 -30.34 14.73
CA GLY A 136 -8.96 -29.22 15.23
C GLY A 136 -8.18 -27.95 15.58
N ARG A 137 -6.85 -27.92 15.37
CA ARG A 137 -5.99 -26.75 15.60
C ARG A 137 -5.52 -26.14 14.29
N TYR A 138 -5.28 -24.83 14.31
CA TYR A 138 -4.88 -24.07 13.13
C TYR A 138 -3.84 -23.01 13.50
N VAL A 139 -3.01 -22.63 12.52
CA VAL A 139 -2.16 -21.44 12.59
C VAL A 139 -2.73 -20.42 11.61
N GLY A 140 -3.04 -19.24 12.13
CA GLY A 140 -3.44 -18.08 11.36
C GLY A 140 -2.23 -17.21 11.09
N THR A 141 -2.14 -16.68 9.89
CA THR A 141 -1.17 -15.66 9.48
C THR A 141 -1.95 -14.39 9.18
N VAL A 142 -1.64 -13.29 9.86
CA VAL A 142 -2.24 -11.97 9.63
C VAL A 142 -1.17 -11.06 9.04
N VAL A 143 -1.39 -10.61 7.80
CA VAL A 143 -0.43 -9.74 7.08
C VAL A 143 -1.08 -8.39 6.82
N TYR A 144 -0.34 -7.32 7.14
CA TYR A 144 -0.74 -5.94 6.88
C TYR A 144 0.50 -5.07 6.60
N HIS A 145 0.29 -3.86 6.09
CA HIS A 145 1.34 -2.88 5.85
C HIS A 145 1.29 -1.75 6.87
N GLU A 146 2.46 -1.22 7.18
CA GLU A 146 2.64 0.08 7.81
C GLU A 146 3.31 1.03 6.82
N LYS A 147 2.76 2.23 6.69
CA LYS A 147 3.33 3.32 5.90
C LYS A 147 4.36 4.07 6.71
N VAL A 148 5.59 4.15 6.20
CA VAL A 148 6.66 4.95 6.80
C VAL A 148 6.64 6.35 6.20
N TYR A 149 6.57 7.36 7.07
CA TYR A 149 6.58 8.76 6.68
C TYR A 149 7.82 9.47 7.19
N GLU A 150 8.38 10.37 6.37
CA GLU A 150 9.46 11.26 6.74
C GLU A 150 9.17 12.72 6.37
N CYS A 151 9.45 13.63 7.31
CA CYS A 151 9.44 15.06 7.12
C CYS A 151 10.84 15.61 7.44
N ARG A 152 11.36 16.49 6.59
CA ARG A 152 12.77 16.95 6.66
C ARG A 152 12.86 18.46 6.83
N GLY A 153 13.87 18.92 7.55
CA GLY A 153 14.11 20.35 7.78
C GLY A 153 15.52 20.66 8.27
N ALA A 154 15.93 21.93 8.21
CA ALA A 154 17.25 22.38 8.66
C ALA A 154 17.45 22.35 10.19
N SER A 155 16.36 22.25 10.96
CA SER A 155 16.35 22.15 12.43
C SER A 155 15.35 21.08 12.89
N LYS A 156 15.45 20.63 14.15
CA LYS A 156 14.46 19.74 14.79
C LYS A 156 13.03 20.26 14.62
N GLN A 157 12.83 21.55 14.89
CA GLN A 157 11.51 22.18 14.81
C GLN A 157 10.99 22.20 13.38
N ALA A 158 11.83 22.59 12.41
CA ALA A 158 11.46 22.60 11.00
C ALA A 158 11.07 21.20 10.50
N ALA A 159 11.78 20.15 10.93
CA ALA A 159 11.44 18.77 10.59
C ALA A 159 10.12 18.32 11.24
N LEU A 160 9.82 18.73 12.47
CA LEU A 160 8.55 18.38 13.16
C LEU A 160 7.31 19.03 12.53
N SER A 161 7.45 20.24 11.99
CA SER A 161 6.39 21.04 11.35
C SER A 161 6.30 20.90 9.83
N ALA A 162 7.28 20.27 9.18
CA ALA A 162 7.28 20.07 7.73
C ALA A 162 6.18 19.09 7.28
N LEU A 163 5.76 19.23 6.01
CA LEU A 163 4.95 18.20 5.36
C LEU A 163 5.76 16.90 5.25
N CYS A 164 5.13 15.79 5.61
CA CYS A 164 5.77 14.49 5.67
C CYS A 164 5.37 13.66 4.45
N ASN A 165 6.35 13.11 3.74
CA ASN A 165 6.14 12.26 2.57
C ASN A 165 6.13 10.80 2.98
N HIS A 166 5.28 10.00 2.36
CA HIS A 166 5.39 8.54 2.41
C HIS A 166 6.70 8.12 1.71
N THR A 167 7.49 7.25 2.32
CA THR A 167 8.78 6.80 1.79
C THR A 167 8.74 5.35 1.32
N HIS A 168 8.15 4.46 2.12
CA HIS A 168 7.99 3.04 1.80
C HIS A 168 6.95 2.39 2.73
N ASN A 169 6.59 1.15 2.42
CA ASN A 169 5.78 0.30 3.29
C ASN A 169 6.68 -0.72 4.00
N ARG A 170 6.39 -0.98 5.27
CA ARG A 170 6.87 -2.15 6.02
C ARG A 170 5.77 -3.21 6.01
N SER A 171 6.09 -4.43 5.59
CA SER A 171 5.16 -5.56 5.72
C SER A 171 5.30 -6.18 7.09
N ILE A 172 4.18 -6.33 7.79
CA ILE A 172 4.08 -7.01 9.08
C ILE A 172 3.38 -8.35 8.85
N ASN A 173 3.92 -9.40 9.46
CA ASN A 173 3.36 -10.74 9.45
C ASN A 173 3.28 -11.23 10.90
N GLU A 174 2.06 -11.37 11.42
CA GLU A 174 1.79 -11.87 12.77
C GLU A 174 1.18 -13.27 12.66
N MET A 175 1.79 -14.24 13.36
CA MET A 175 1.20 -15.58 13.52
C MET A 175 0.33 -15.61 14.77
N ILE A 176 -0.87 -16.15 14.63
CA ILE A 176 -1.82 -16.39 15.71
C ILE A 176 -2.24 -17.87 15.69
N TYR A 177 -2.69 -18.42 16.82
CA TYR A 177 -2.94 -19.86 16.95
C TYR A 177 -4.35 -20.18 17.45
N TYR A 178 -5.02 -21.14 16.79
CA TYR A 178 -6.32 -21.65 17.22
C TYR A 178 -6.15 -22.95 18.01
N ASP A 179 -6.55 -22.94 19.28
CA ASP A 179 -6.33 -24.06 20.21
C ASP A 179 -7.34 -25.22 20.10
N GLY A 180 -8.41 -25.01 19.32
CA GLY A 180 -9.61 -25.84 19.24
C GLY A 180 -10.90 -25.10 19.64
N LYS A 181 -10.79 -23.91 20.24
CA LYS A 181 -11.90 -23.10 20.78
C LYS A 181 -11.80 -21.61 20.40
N ILE A 182 -10.61 -21.02 20.58
CA ILE A 182 -10.36 -19.58 20.36
C ILE A 182 -9.01 -19.33 19.68
N TRP A 183 -8.87 -18.15 19.10
CA TRP A 183 -7.62 -17.62 18.57
C TRP A 183 -6.82 -16.92 19.68
N HIS A 184 -5.53 -17.25 19.77
CA HIS A 184 -4.54 -16.66 20.66
C HIS A 184 -3.51 -15.87 19.84
N MET A 185 -3.13 -14.68 20.31
CA MET A 185 -2.00 -13.88 19.80
C MET A 185 -0.75 -14.14 20.66
#